data_AF-A0A164D9V0-F1
#
_entry.id   AF-A0A164D9V0-F1
#
_cell.length_a   1.000
_cell.length_b   1.000
_cell.length_c   1.000
_cell.angle_alpha   90.00
_cell.angle_beta   90.00
_cell.angle_gamma   90.00
#
_symmetry.space_group_name_H-M   'P 1'
#
loop_
_entity.id
_entity.type
_entity.pdbx_description
1 polymer ?
#
loop_
_entity_poly.entity_id
_entity_poly.type
_entity_poly.pdbx_seq_one_letter_code
_entity_poly.pdbx_strand_id
1 'polypeptide(L)' 'MQLPVKYWNLMGDYHIIKQFVHQLEVVNDCAERGVKLISDFKDVCQNDQQKEFLFQVIEDHRKRVESFDKSNLNMV' A
#
# COMPACT_ATOMS: atom_id res chain seq x y z
N MET A 1 -23.52 -22.53 3.00
CA MET A 1 -23.89 -22.13 1.63
C MET A 1 -23.80 -20.62 1.56
N GLN A 2 -22.94 -20.04 0.72
CA GLN A 2 -22.91 -18.59 0.52
C GLN A 2 -24.00 -18.20 -0.47
N LEU A 3 -24.87 -17.27 -0.10
CA LEU A 3 -25.93 -16.77 -0.99
C LEU A 3 -25.33 -15.76 -1.99
N PRO A 4 -25.84 -15.72 -3.25
CA PRO A 4 -25.39 -14.75 -4.25
C PRO A 4 -25.48 -13.29 -3.77
N VAL A 5 -24.57 -12.43 -4.24
CA VAL A 5 -24.41 -11.02 -3.82
C VAL A 5 -25.72 -10.23 -3.87
N LYS A 6 -26.59 -10.50 -4.86
CA LYS A 6 -27.90 -9.85 -5.00
C LYS A 6 -28.81 -9.99 -3.78
N TYR A 7 -28.59 -10.99 -2.93
CA TYR A 7 -29.38 -11.23 -1.71
C TYR A 7 -28.73 -10.66 -0.44
N TRP A 8 -27.50 -10.13 -0.50
CA TRP A 8 -26.78 -9.67 0.69
C TRP A 8 -27.50 -8.52 1.41
N ASN A 9 -28.19 -7.66 0.67
CA ASN A 9 -28.97 -6.57 1.27
C ASN A 9 -30.15 -7.05 2.14
N LEU A 10 -30.59 -8.30 1.97
CA LEU A 10 -31.62 -8.93 2.81
C LEU A 10 -31.03 -9.57 4.07
N MET A 11 -29.70 -9.60 4.22
CA MET A 11 -29.02 -10.21 5.35
C MET A 11 -28.72 -9.17 6.42
N GLY A 12 -29.19 -9.41 7.64
CA GLY A 12 -28.90 -8.56 8.80
C GLY A 12 -27.40 -8.47 9.10
N ASP A 13 -26.72 -9.61 9.09
CA ASP A 13 -25.27 -9.70 9.36
C ASP A 13 -24.44 -8.89 8.35
N TYR A 14 -24.86 -8.87 7.08
CA TYR A 14 -24.22 -8.03 6.07
C TYR A 14 -24.38 -6.54 6.40
N HIS A 15 -25.55 -6.10 6.85
CA HIS A 15 -25.76 -4.71 7.25
C HIS A 15 -24.86 -4.31 8.43
N ILE A 16 -24.75 -5.18 9.44
CA ILE A 16 -23.92 -4.94 10.64
C ILE A 16 -22.45 -4.80 10.23
N ILE A 17 -21.92 -5.78 9.48
CA ILE A 17 -20.51 -5.75 9.04
C ILE A 17 -20.26 -4.59 8.08
N LYS A 18 -21.18 -4.32 7.14
CA LYS A 18 -21.08 -3.19 6.23
C LYS A 18 -20.98 -1.87 7.01
N GLN A 19 -21.83 -1.65 7.99
CA GLN A 19 -21.80 -0.43 8.80
C GLN A 19 -20.50 -0.33 9.59
N PHE A 20 -20.04 -1.42 10.20
CA PHE A 20 -18.76 -1.47 10.91
C PHE A 20 -17.58 -1.12 9.99
N VAL A 21 -17.48 -1.75 8.82
CA VAL A 21 -16.39 -1.51 7.86
C VAL A 21 -16.38 -0.06 7.34
N HIS A 22 -17.54 0.54 7.09
CA HIS A 22 -17.62 1.96 6.69
C HIS A 22 -17.19 2.95 7.80
N GLN A 23 -17.21 2.52 9.06
CA GLN A 23 -16.75 3.33 10.20
C GLN A 23 -15.26 3.16 10.46
N LEU A 24 -14.61 2.15 9.85
CA LEU A 24 -13.17 2.01 9.94
C LEU A 24 -12.51 3.17 9.19
N GLU A 25 -11.60 3.86 9.87
CA GLU A 25 -10.74 4.86 9.23
C GLU A 25 -9.89 4.14 8.18
N VAL A 26 -10.15 4.43 6.92
CA VAL A 26 -9.32 3.93 5.82
C VAL A 26 -8.11 4.85 5.75
N VAL A 27 -7.08 4.53 6.55
CA VAL A 27 -5.75 5.07 6.30
C VAL A 27 -5.27 4.46 4.99
N ASN A 28 -5.04 5.30 3.99
CA ASN A 28 -4.51 4.82 2.73
C ASN A 28 -3.01 4.60 2.91
N ASP A 29 -2.64 3.55 3.63
CA ASP A 29 -1.23 3.24 3.98
C ASP A 29 -0.36 3.20 2.73
N CYS A 30 -0.88 2.69 1.62
CA CYS A 30 -0.18 2.66 0.35
C CYS A 30 0.12 4.08 -0.19
N ALA A 31 -0.87 4.98 -0.17
CA ALA A 31 -0.66 6.36 -0.58
C ALA A 31 0.21 7.14 0.41
N GLU A 32 0.02 6.97 1.72
CA GLU A 32 0.82 7.60 2.76
C GLU A 32 2.29 7.19 2.64
N ARG A 33 2.57 5.90 2.43
CA ARG A 33 3.92 5.38 2.16
C ARG A 33 4.49 5.94 0.86
N GLY A 34 3.67 6.08 -0.19
CA GLY A 34 4.09 6.71 -1.45
C GLY A 34 4.50 8.17 -1.26
N VAL A 35 3.69 8.95 -0.55
CA VAL A 35 3.95 10.37 -0.25
C VAL A 35 5.19 10.53 0.62
N LYS A 36 5.34 9.72 1.67
CA LYS A 36 6.51 9.74 2.55
C LYS A 36 7.79 9.45 1.77
N LEU A 37 7.76 8.44 0.91
CA LEU A 37 8.90 8.05 0.10
C LEU A 37 9.34 9.15 -0.87
N ILE A 38 8.40 9.79 -1.57
CA ILE A 38 8.72 10.93 -2.45
C ILE A 38 9.30 12.08 -1.61
N SER A 39 8.67 12.38 -0.47
CA SER A 39 9.11 13.47 0.41
C SER A 39 10.53 13.27 0.93
N ASP A 40 10.92 12.04 1.29
CA ASP A 40 12.23 11.74 1.86
C ASP A 40 13.36 11.83 0.83
N PHE A 41 13.06 11.55 -0.45
CA PHE A 41 14.06 11.54 -1.52
C PHE A 41 13.99 12.77 -2.45
N LYS A 42 13.02 13.69 -2.26
CA LYS A 42 12.83 14.86 -3.13
C LYS A 42 14.08 15.75 -3.22
N ASP A 43 14.85 15.84 -2.13
CA ASP A 43 16.03 16.70 -2.04
C ASP A 43 17.29 16.00 -2.58
N VAL A 44 17.22 14.68 -2.79
CA VAL A 44 18.28 13.87 -3.43
C VAL A 44 18.18 13.97 -4.96
N CYS A 45 16.97 14.09 -5.49
CA CYS A 45 16.73 14.25 -6.93
C CYS A 45 16.90 15.73 -7.34
N GLN A 46 17.92 16.02 -8.12
CA GLN A 46 18.25 17.38 -8.58
C GLN A 46 17.45 17.83 -9.81
N ASN A 47 16.78 16.91 -10.49
CA ASN A 47 15.94 17.20 -11.66
C ASN A 47 14.76 16.24 -11.76
N ASP A 48 13.78 16.57 -12.60
CA ASP A 48 12.54 15.79 -12.73
C ASP A 48 12.78 14.39 -13.30
N GLN A 49 13.78 14.23 -14.17
CA GLN A 49 14.16 12.93 -14.70
C GLN A 49 14.67 11.98 -13.60
N GLN A 50 15.41 12.51 -12.61
CA GLN A 50 15.84 11.74 -11.43
C GLN A 50 14.66 11.40 -10.51
N LYS A 51 13.64 12.26 -10.41
CA LYS A 51 12.41 11.96 -9.64
C LYS A 51 11.58 10.86 -10.30
N GLU A 52 11.50 10.85 -11.62
CA GLU A 52 10.83 9.77 -12.37
C GLU A 52 11.59 8.45 -12.24
N PHE A 53 12.93 8.50 -12.30
CA PHE A 53 13.78 7.33 -12.16
C PHE A 53 13.77 6.74 -10.74
N LEU A 54 13.58 7.57 -9.71
CA LEU A 54 13.51 7.16 -8.31
C LEU A 54 12.48 6.04 -8.08
N PHE A 55 11.29 6.15 -8.66
CA PHE A 55 10.26 5.11 -8.53
C PHE A 55 10.70 3.77 -9.12
N GLN A 56 11.42 3.79 -10.23
CA GLN A 56 11.92 2.57 -10.86
C GLN A 56 12.93 1.89 -9.94
N VAL A 57 13.88 2.64 -9.37
CA VAL A 57 14.89 2.12 -8.43
C VAL A 57 14.26 1.52 -7.18
N ILE A 58 13.25 2.19 -6.61
CA ILE A 58 12.51 1.70 -5.43
C ILE A 58 11.82 0.37 -5.73
N GLU A 59 11.09 0.28 -6.84
CA GLU A 59 10.37 -0.94 -7.22
C GLU A 59 11.34 -2.08 -7.53
N ASP A 60 12.46 -1.77 -8.18
CA ASP A 60 13.51 -2.76 -8.46
C ASP A 60 14.17 -3.26 -7.16
N HIS A 61 14.37 -2.38 -6.17
CA HIS A 61 14.83 -2.76 -4.84
C HIS A 61 13.80 -3.66 -4.11
N ARG A 62 12.52 -3.30 -4.14
CA ARG A 62 11.43 -4.11 -3.53
C ARG A 62 11.32 -5.50 -4.13
N LYS A 63 11.58 -5.64 -5.44
CA LYS A 63 11.61 -6.95 -6.11
C LYS A 63 12.83 -7.79 -5.73
N ARG A 64 13.97 -7.15 -5.49
CA ARG A 64 15.23 -7.83 -5.10
C ARG A 64 15.26 -8.23 -3.64
N VAL A 65 14.59 -7.49 -2.78
CA VAL A 65 14.54 -7.74 -1.33
C VAL A 65 13.18 -8.34 -0.98
N GLU A 66 13.09 -9.68 -1.04
CA GLU A 66 11.84 -10.43 -0.82
C GLU A 66 11.32 -10.33 0.63
N SER A 67 12.19 -10.03 1.61
CA SER A 67 11.78 -9.78 3.00
C SER A 67 12.67 -8.74 3.68
N PHE A 68 12.07 -7.90 4.51
CA PHE A 68 12.75 -6.92 5.36
C PHE A 68 13.32 -7.55 6.65
N ASP A 69 13.73 -8.82 6.59
CA ASP A 69 14.39 -9.46 7.72
C ASP A 69 15.88 -9.07 7.78
N LYS A 70 16.45 -9.14 8.99
CA LYS A 70 17.86 -8.75 9.22
C LYS A 70 18.84 -9.57 8.39
N SER A 71 18.46 -10.77 7.97
CA SER A 71 19.24 -11.65 7.11
C SER A 71 19.48 -11.02 5.73
N ASN A 72 18.50 -10.33 5.16
CA ASN A 72 18.62 -9.70 3.84
C ASN A 72 19.35 -8.35 3.84
N LEU A 73 19.52 -7.70 5.00
CA LEU A 73 20.26 -6.42 5.10
C LEU A 73 21.79 -6.59 4.92
N ASN A 74 22.32 -7.80 5.07
CA ASN A 74 23.76 -8.07 4.94
C ASN A 74 24.19 -8.45 3.51
N MET A 75 23.27 -8.44 2.55
CA MET A 75 23.53 -8.81 1.15
C MET A 75 23.83 -7.61 0.22
N VAL A 76 23.85 -6.38 0.76
CA VAL A 76 24.12 -5.12 0.03
C VAL A 76 25.44 -4.52 0.45
#